data_AF-A0A442N122-F1
#
_entry.id   AF-A0A442N122-F1
#
_cell.length_a   1.000
_cell.length_b   1.000
_cell.length_c   1.000
_cell.angle_alpha   90.00
_cell.angle_beta   90.00
_cell.angle_gamma   90.00
#
_symmetry.space_group_name_H-M   'P 1'
#
loop_
_entity.id
_entity.type
_entity.pdbx_description
1 polymer ?
#
loop_
_entity_poly.entity_id
_entity_poly.type
_entity_poly.pdbx_seq_one_letter_code
_entity_poly.pdbx_strand_id
1 'polypeptide(L)'
;MAGQGATLTVQEKRVAKALLNKQWANQDVQAWINANRKKSVNFARISAVKQDAAQQPATEAEVDYFMLHKKAFDPQTGLNRYDDERLIRAREAMILAVQIYNSAALKFKAEVFCVLSSVAWTYLLHEHYDRKGVIVVDADGNSLLLGQMIERGDCPLSPGTRDNLRVMKKLRDKVEHVLLGKADLQWMALFQANCLNFDKALCDLFGAQLTLSHELSFALQFARLNIEQASIVNQYEIPEHIAAVDAHLMEGLTPEQKASIEFQFRVIYTLDNAAKSKAHFQFFKPDSAEGKEIHNVLGYLKAADEMYPFKAGKVVDLVKDKSGLAFTGNDHIRAWRHYQVRPKTKAANPENTNKEYCLYHAAHGDYTYSQAWVNKLAEDIADPVKLAAIRAVKVW
;
A
#
# COMPACT_ATOMS: atom_id res chain seq x y z
N MET A 1 -44.85 -2.87 -15.56
CA MET A 1 -44.98 -3.56 -14.27
C MET A 1 -44.93 -2.52 -13.15
N ALA A 2 -46.06 -2.26 -12.49
CA ALA A 2 -46.14 -1.28 -11.40
C ALA A 2 -45.26 -1.74 -10.23
N GLY A 3 -44.32 -0.89 -9.80
CA GLY A 3 -43.32 -1.23 -8.79
C GLY A 3 -43.97 -1.65 -7.47
N GLN A 4 -43.59 -2.81 -6.94
CA GLN A 4 -43.93 -3.21 -5.59
C GLN A 4 -43.35 -2.16 -4.61
N GLY A 5 -44.21 -1.25 -4.14
CA GLY A 5 -43.83 -0.21 -3.18
C GLY A 5 -43.36 -0.84 -1.86
N ALA A 6 -42.30 -0.27 -1.28
CA ALA A 6 -41.69 -0.77 -0.05
C ALA A 6 -42.74 -1.00 1.06
N THR A 7 -42.60 -2.12 1.77
CA THR A 7 -43.50 -2.54 2.84
C THR A 7 -42.91 -2.22 4.21
N LEU A 8 -43.79 -2.04 5.19
CA LEU A 8 -43.42 -1.96 6.61
C LEU A 8 -43.08 -3.36 7.13
N THR A 9 -42.01 -3.47 7.91
CA THR A 9 -41.73 -4.69 8.68
C THR A 9 -42.76 -4.88 9.79
N VAL A 10 -42.80 -6.06 10.41
CA VAL A 10 -43.70 -6.34 11.54
C VAL A 10 -43.45 -5.37 12.69
N GLN A 11 -42.18 -5.14 13.04
CA GLN A 11 -41.80 -4.19 14.09
C GLN A 11 -42.25 -2.77 13.76
N GLU A 12 -42.04 -2.32 12.52
CA GLU A 12 -42.43 -0.97 12.11
C GLU A 12 -43.93 -0.76 12.12
N LYS A 13 -44.73 -1.78 11.77
CA LYS A 13 -46.19 -1.69 11.90
C LYS A 13 -46.61 -1.55 13.37
N ARG A 14 -46.00 -2.31 14.28
CA ARG A 14 -46.27 -2.23 15.71
C ARG A 14 -45.89 -0.86 16.29
N VAL A 15 -44.72 -0.34 15.93
CA VAL A 15 -44.25 0.99 16.35
C VAL A 15 -45.14 2.09 15.76
N ALA A 16 -45.48 2.02 14.47
CA ALA A 16 -46.39 2.96 13.83
C ALA A 16 -47.74 3.00 14.58
N LYS A 17 -48.30 1.83 14.92
CA LYS A 17 -49.55 1.74 15.66
C LYS A 17 -49.45 2.37 17.04
N ALA A 18 -48.36 2.13 17.77
CA ALA A 18 -48.13 2.72 19.09
C ALA A 18 -48.03 4.25 19.02
N LEU A 19 -47.30 4.81 18.04
CA LEU A 19 -47.18 6.26 17.85
C LEU A 19 -48.50 6.92 17.45
N LEU A 20 -49.27 6.26 16.57
CA LEU A 20 -50.61 6.72 16.18
C LEU A 20 -51.58 6.74 17.38
N ASN A 21 -51.50 5.74 18.26
CA ASN A 21 -52.28 5.72 19.51
C ASN A 21 -51.87 6.87 20.46
N LYS A 22 -50.60 7.31 20.40
CA LYS A 22 -50.09 8.52 21.08
C LYS A 22 -50.45 9.83 20.34
N GLN A 23 -51.39 9.81 19.40
CA GLN A 23 -51.87 10.98 18.64
C GLN A 23 -50.82 11.65 17.74
N TRP A 24 -49.75 10.95 17.35
CA TRP A 24 -48.79 11.48 16.38
C TRP A 24 -49.44 11.66 15.01
N ALA A 25 -49.05 12.71 14.27
CA ALA A 25 -49.52 12.89 12.91
C ALA A 25 -48.97 11.79 12.01
N ASN A 26 -49.77 11.34 11.04
CA ASN A 26 -49.36 10.30 10.08
C ASN A 26 -48.07 10.67 9.33
N GLN A 27 -47.88 11.97 9.03
CA GLN A 27 -46.70 12.48 8.36
C GLN A 27 -45.45 12.36 9.23
N ASP A 28 -45.55 12.64 10.53
CA ASP A 28 -44.44 12.50 11.47
C ASP A 28 -44.04 11.03 11.65
N VAL A 29 -45.03 10.14 11.79
CA VAL A 29 -44.80 8.69 11.86
C VAL A 29 -44.13 8.18 10.58
N GLN A 30 -44.59 8.64 9.42
CA GLN A 30 -43.99 8.31 8.13
C GLN A 30 -42.54 8.80 8.05
N ALA A 31 -42.27 10.05 8.45
CA ALA A 31 -40.94 10.64 8.42
C ALA A 31 -39.97 9.84 9.31
N TRP A 32 -40.38 9.49 10.54
CA TRP A 32 -39.58 8.68 11.45
C TRP A 32 -39.29 7.27 10.91
N ILE A 33 -40.29 6.62 10.32
CA ILE A 33 -40.08 5.30 9.71
C ILE A 33 -39.13 5.40 8.52
N ASN A 34 -39.30 6.43 7.69
CA ASN A 34 -38.48 6.65 6.50
C ASN A 34 -37.06 7.11 6.78
N ALA A 35 -36.79 7.64 7.97
CA ALA A 35 -35.43 7.98 8.38
C ALA A 35 -34.49 6.77 8.17
N ASN A 36 -33.45 7.00 7.37
CA ASN A 36 -32.40 6.04 7.03
C ASN A 36 -32.87 4.73 6.37
N ARG A 37 -34.06 4.73 5.73
CA ARG A 37 -34.48 3.61 4.87
C ARG A 37 -33.90 3.74 3.46
N LYS A 38 -33.32 2.64 2.95
CA LYS A 38 -32.93 2.54 1.52
C LYS A 38 -34.11 2.75 0.57
N LYS A 39 -35.31 2.30 0.96
CA LYS A 39 -36.56 2.50 0.21
C LYS A 39 -37.62 3.07 1.12
N SER A 40 -38.06 4.29 0.82
CA SER A 40 -39.11 4.96 1.57
C SER A 40 -40.45 4.25 1.39
N VAL A 41 -41.25 4.21 2.46
CA VAL A 41 -42.65 3.81 2.42
C VAL A 41 -43.52 5.01 2.12
N ASN A 42 -44.60 4.77 1.38
CA ASN A 42 -45.58 5.79 1.08
C ASN A 42 -46.54 6.01 2.26
N PHE A 43 -47.23 7.15 2.22
CA PHE A 43 -48.19 7.54 3.25
C PHE A 43 -49.31 6.51 3.42
N ALA A 44 -49.74 5.88 2.33
CA ALA A 44 -50.79 4.86 2.36
C ALA A 44 -50.45 3.66 3.26
N ARG A 45 -49.17 3.32 3.44
CA ARG A 45 -48.77 2.26 4.39
C ARG A 45 -49.06 2.64 5.84
N ILE A 46 -48.88 3.90 6.22
CA ILE A 46 -49.19 4.38 7.57
C ILE A 46 -50.71 4.43 7.78
N SER A 47 -51.46 4.93 6.79
CA SER A 47 -52.92 4.93 6.82
C SER A 47 -53.51 3.53 6.97
N ALA A 48 -52.95 2.53 6.28
CA ALA A 48 -53.37 1.13 6.41
C ALA A 48 -53.19 0.61 7.85
N VAL A 49 -52.06 0.91 8.50
CA VAL A 49 -51.82 0.55 9.91
C VAL A 49 -52.81 1.26 10.86
N LYS A 50 -53.15 2.51 10.56
CA LYS A 50 -54.15 3.26 11.34
C LYS A 50 -55.52 2.58 11.30
N GLN A 51 -55.94 2.14 10.11
CA GLN A 51 -57.24 1.49 9.88
C GLN A 51 -57.30 0.03 10.35
N ASP A 52 -56.16 -0.65 10.43
CA ASP A 52 -56.09 -2.04 10.90
C ASP A 52 -56.34 -2.12 12.42
N ALA A 53 -57.53 -2.58 12.81
CA ALA A 53 -57.91 -2.76 14.20
C ALA A 53 -57.22 -3.97 14.88
N ALA A 54 -56.76 -4.96 14.10
CA ALA A 54 -56.08 -6.15 14.61
C ALA A 54 -54.59 -5.92 14.84
N GLN A 55 -54.00 -4.87 14.24
CA GLN A 55 -52.60 -4.53 14.44
C GLN A 55 -52.32 -4.18 15.91
N GLN A 56 -51.50 -5.00 16.57
CA GLN A 56 -51.07 -4.75 17.93
C GLN A 56 -50.03 -3.62 18.00
N PRO A 57 -50.12 -2.71 18.98
CA PRO A 57 -49.09 -1.69 19.21
C PRO A 57 -47.82 -2.31 19.80
N ALA A 58 -46.69 -1.64 19.58
CA ALA A 58 -45.47 -1.86 20.34
C ALA A 58 -45.64 -1.34 21.77
N THR A 59 -44.93 -1.96 22.72
CA THR A 59 -44.75 -1.46 24.09
C THR A 59 -43.95 -0.15 24.08
N GLU A 60 -44.02 0.61 25.17
CA GLU A 60 -43.25 1.87 25.28
C GLU A 60 -41.74 1.64 25.14
N ALA A 61 -41.19 0.59 25.77
CA ALA A 61 -39.79 0.22 25.63
C ALA A 61 -39.40 -0.15 24.19
N GLU A 62 -40.27 -0.86 23.45
CA GLU A 62 -40.03 -1.17 22.04
C GLU A 62 -40.03 0.09 21.16
N VAL A 63 -40.91 1.05 21.46
CA VAL A 63 -40.94 2.35 20.76
C VAL A 63 -39.69 3.15 21.07
N ASP A 64 -39.30 3.27 22.34
CA ASP A 64 -38.11 4.02 22.76
C ASP A 64 -36.83 3.43 22.16
N TYR A 65 -36.70 2.10 22.18
CA TYR A 65 -35.60 1.41 21.52
C TYR A 65 -35.59 1.68 20.02
N PHE A 66 -36.73 1.58 19.32
CA PHE A 66 -36.80 1.87 17.89
C PHE A 66 -36.37 3.32 17.57
N MET A 67 -36.82 4.29 18.36
CA MET A 67 -36.47 5.69 18.19
C MET A 67 -34.98 5.94 18.46
N LEU A 68 -34.42 5.31 19.50
CA LEU A 68 -33.00 5.36 19.81
C LEU A 68 -32.17 4.72 18.68
N HIS A 69 -32.60 3.57 18.17
CA HIS A 69 -32.01 2.88 17.02
C HIS A 69 -31.98 3.77 15.79
N LYS A 70 -33.10 4.43 15.45
CA LYS A 70 -33.19 5.36 14.33
C LYS A 70 -32.29 6.59 14.46
N LYS A 71 -32.06 7.07 15.68
CA LYS A 71 -31.16 8.20 15.97
C LYS A 71 -29.68 7.81 15.98
N ALA A 72 -29.37 6.52 16.10
CA ALA A 72 -27.99 6.02 16.21
C ALA A 72 -27.25 5.88 14.87
N PHE A 73 -27.83 6.39 13.78
CA PHE A 73 -27.18 6.45 12.48
C PHE A 73 -26.20 7.61 12.43
N ASP A 74 -24.98 7.34 11.97
CA ASP A 74 -24.01 8.35 11.61
C ASP A 74 -24.30 8.88 10.19
N PRO A 75 -24.57 10.19 10.01
CA PRO A 75 -24.87 10.76 8.70
C PRO A 75 -23.67 10.76 7.73
N GLN A 76 -22.44 10.70 8.24
CA GLN A 76 -21.24 10.70 7.39
C GLN A 76 -20.98 9.32 6.79
N THR A 77 -21.02 8.29 7.63
CA THR A 77 -20.68 6.92 7.22
C THR A 77 -21.90 6.10 6.82
N GLY A 78 -23.10 6.49 7.28
CA GLY A 78 -24.33 5.73 7.12
C GLY A 78 -24.42 4.50 8.04
N LEU A 79 -23.48 4.32 8.96
CA LEU A 79 -23.47 3.19 9.91
C LEU A 79 -24.42 3.43 11.08
N ASN A 80 -25.02 2.37 11.57
CA ASN A 80 -25.80 2.34 12.79
C ASN A 80 -25.03 1.65 13.91
N ARG A 81 -24.95 2.27 15.10
CA ARG A 81 -24.20 1.70 16.22
C ARG A 81 -24.64 0.30 16.68
N TYR A 82 -25.87 -0.10 16.38
CA TYR A 82 -26.43 -1.39 16.77
C TYR A 82 -26.33 -2.42 15.64
N ASP A 83 -26.62 -2.02 14.39
CA ASP A 83 -26.59 -2.94 13.26
C ASP A 83 -25.17 -3.16 12.72
N ASP A 84 -24.30 -2.16 12.85
CA ASP A 84 -22.96 -2.12 12.25
C ASP A 84 -21.84 -2.05 13.31
N GLU A 85 -22.12 -2.45 14.56
CA GLU A 85 -21.19 -2.33 15.70
C GLU A 85 -19.79 -2.89 15.38
N ARG A 86 -19.74 -4.08 14.77
CA ARG A 86 -18.49 -4.74 14.40
C ARG A 86 -17.68 -3.92 13.40
N LEU A 87 -18.35 -3.31 12.42
CA LEU A 87 -17.73 -2.51 11.38
C LEU A 87 -17.23 -1.17 11.92
N ILE A 88 -17.98 -0.54 12.83
CA ILE A 88 -17.55 0.67 13.55
C ILE A 88 -16.28 0.37 14.34
N ARG A 89 -16.28 -0.72 15.12
CA ARG A 89 -15.11 -1.13 15.90
C ARG A 89 -13.92 -1.53 15.04
N ALA A 90 -14.14 -2.12 13.87
CA ALA A 90 -13.07 -2.41 12.92
C ALA A 90 -12.36 -1.13 12.47
N ARG A 91 -13.14 -0.10 12.13
CA ARG A 91 -12.63 1.23 11.77
C ARG A 91 -11.87 1.89 12.92
N GLU A 92 -12.46 1.92 14.12
CA GLU A 92 -11.84 2.50 15.32
C GLU A 92 -10.53 1.79 15.69
N ALA A 93 -10.49 0.46 15.62
CA ALA A 93 -9.27 -0.32 15.89
C ALA A 93 -8.14 0.04 14.92
N MET A 94 -8.43 0.22 13.62
CA MET A 94 -7.42 0.64 12.65
C MET A 94 -6.95 2.09 12.88
N ILE A 95 -7.88 3.01 13.16
CA ILE A 95 -7.55 4.40 13.51
C ILE A 95 -6.64 4.44 14.73
N LEU A 96 -6.98 3.69 15.78
CA LEU A 96 -6.21 3.64 17.02
C LEU A 96 -4.81 3.04 16.80
N ALA A 97 -4.70 1.99 15.96
CA ALA A 97 -3.41 1.42 15.57
C ALA A 97 -2.49 2.51 14.99
N VAL A 98 -3.01 3.30 14.04
CA VAL A 98 -2.28 4.39 13.40
C VAL A 98 -1.92 5.50 14.38
N GLN A 99 -2.84 5.92 15.24
CA GLN A 99 -2.61 6.97 16.23
C GLN A 99 -1.50 6.59 17.22
N ILE A 100 -1.52 5.34 17.72
CA ILE A 100 -0.52 4.85 18.66
C ILE A 100 0.85 4.78 18.00
N TYR A 101 0.92 4.26 16.77
CA TYR A 101 2.19 4.18 16.04
C TYR A 101 2.79 5.58 15.79
N ASN A 102 1.93 6.57 15.50
CA ASN A 102 2.33 7.96 15.32
C ASN A 102 2.72 8.70 16.61
N SER A 103 2.33 8.21 17.78
CA SER A 103 2.56 8.90 19.05
C SER A 103 4.05 9.11 19.35
N ALA A 104 4.54 10.34 19.47
CA ALA A 104 5.95 10.59 19.82
C ALA A 104 6.33 10.14 21.24
N ALA A 105 5.35 9.91 22.11
CA ALA A 105 5.57 9.59 23.52
C ALA A 105 5.77 8.08 23.77
N LEU A 106 5.21 7.22 22.91
CA LEU A 106 5.18 5.77 23.12
C LEU A 106 6.42 5.10 22.51
N LYS A 107 6.86 4.02 23.15
CA LYS A 107 7.96 3.17 22.66
C LYS A 107 7.48 1.79 22.19
N PHE A 108 6.35 1.32 22.71
CA PHE A 108 5.70 0.05 22.41
C PHE A 108 4.67 0.26 21.29
N LYS A 109 5.17 0.57 20.09
CA LYS A 109 4.36 1.07 18.96
C LYS A 109 4.03 -0.03 17.97
N ALA A 110 5.05 -0.70 17.43
CA ALA A 110 4.86 -1.77 16.46
C ALA A 110 4.02 -2.91 17.04
N GLU A 111 4.20 -3.19 18.32
CA GLU A 111 3.52 -4.28 19.00
C GLU A 111 2.02 -4.01 19.12
N VAL A 112 1.65 -2.82 19.60
CA VAL A 112 0.25 -2.40 19.70
C VAL A 112 -0.37 -2.25 18.31
N PHE A 113 0.39 -1.74 17.34
CA PHE A 113 -0.07 -1.66 15.96
C PHE A 113 -0.42 -3.04 15.41
N CYS A 114 0.45 -4.05 15.59
CA CYS A 114 0.21 -5.40 15.10
C CYS A 114 -1.04 -6.04 15.72
N VAL A 115 -1.27 -5.81 17.03
CA VAL A 115 -2.46 -6.31 17.72
C VAL A 115 -3.73 -5.62 17.21
N LEU A 116 -3.77 -4.29 17.20
CA LEU A 116 -4.95 -3.53 16.82
C LEU A 116 -5.31 -3.68 15.34
N SER A 117 -4.32 -3.69 14.44
CA SER A 117 -4.54 -3.94 13.02
C SER A 117 -5.08 -5.36 12.78
N SER A 118 -4.59 -6.37 13.51
CA SER A 118 -5.12 -7.74 13.43
C SER A 118 -6.59 -7.80 13.88
N VAL A 119 -6.96 -7.08 14.94
CA VAL A 119 -8.36 -6.98 15.40
C VAL A 119 -9.22 -6.31 14.34
N ALA A 120 -8.77 -5.19 13.77
CA ALA A 120 -9.48 -4.46 12.72
C ALA A 120 -9.79 -5.38 11.52
N TRP A 121 -8.78 -6.08 11.00
CA TRP A 121 -8.94 -7.01 9.88
C TRP A 121 -9.83 -8.21 10.21
N THR A 122 -9.74 -8.73 11.44
CA THR A 122 -10.61 -9.83 11.89
C THR A 122 -12.07 -9.40 11.85
N TYR A 123 -12.40 -8.24 12.43
CA TYR A 123 -13.76 -7.71 12.45
C TYR A 123 -14.28 -7.38 11.06
N LEU A 124 -13.44 -6.82 10.18
CA LEU A 124 -13.82 -6.52 8.80
C LEU A 124 -14.23 -7.80 8.04
N LEU A 125 -13.44 -8.87 8.14
CA LEU A 125 -13.72 -10.13 7.45
C LEU A 125 -14.90 -10.88 8.09
N HIS A 126 -15.02 -10.89 9.42
CA HIS A 126 -16.20 -11.44 10.08
C HIS A 126 -17.48 -10.75 9.61
N GLU A 127 -17.49 -9.42 9.55
CA GLU A 127 -18.63 -8.66 9.06
C GLU A 127 -18.96 -9.00 7.60
N HIS A 128 -17.93 -9.19 6.77
CA HIS A 128 -18.10 -9.55 5.37
C HIS A 128 -18.78 -10.92 5.22
N TYR A 129 -18.31 -11.92 5.96
CA TYR A 129 -18.85 -13.28 5.89
C TYR A 129 -20.24 -13.37 6.50
N ASP A 130 -20.49 -12.67 7.61
CA ASP A 130 -21.79 -12.60 8.28
C ASP A 130 -22.87 -12.02 7.34
N ARG A 131 -22.57 -10.89 6.67
CA ARG A 131 -23.49 -10.32 5.66
C ARG A 131 -23.71 -11.20 4.43
N LYS A 132 -22.77 -12.11 4.13
CA LYS A 132 -22.93 -13.13 3.07
C LYS A 132 -23.64 -14.39 3.56
N GLY A 133 -23.96 -14.51 4.84
CA GLY A 133 -24.56 -15.71 5.43
C GLY A 133 -23.58 -16.90 5.48
N VAL A 134 -22.27 -16.64 5.48
CA VAL A 134 -21.24 -17.67 5.60
C VAL A 134 -20.93 -17.89 7.07
N ILE A 135 -21.10 -19.15 7.52
CA ILE A 135 -20.83 -19.52 8.91
C ILE A 135 -19.31 -19.48 9.16
N VAL A 136 -18.89 -18.55 10.00
CA VAL A 136 -17.49 -18.38 10.45
C VAL A 136 -17.33 -18.60 11.95
N VAL A 137 -18.29 -19.28 12.58
CA VAL A 137 -18.28 -19.64 13.99
C VAL A 137 -18.47 -21.15 14.09
N ASP A 138 -17.66 -21.81 14.91
CA ASP A 138 -17.77 -23.24 15.17
C ASP A 138 -18.92 -23.58 16.12
N ALA A 139 -19.14 -24.87 16.37
CA ALA A 139 -20.22 -25.35 17.23
C ALA A 139 -20.05 -24.93 18.70
N ASP A 140 -18.82 -24.62 19.12
CA ASP A 140 -18.47 -24.19 20.47
C ASP A 140 -18.59 -22.66 20.65
N GLY A 141 -18.95 -21.94 19.58
CA GLY A 141 -19.10 -20.49 19.58
C GLY A 141 -17.80 -19.73 19.28
N ASN A 142 -16.71 -20.40 18.91
CA ASN A 142 -15.46 -19.73 18.54
C ASN A 142 -15.51 -19.29 17.08
N SER A 143 -15.23 -18.01 16.86
CA SER A 143 -15.11 -17.46 15.51
C SER A 143 -13.77 -17.83 14.85
N LEU A 144 -13.76 -17.93 13.52
CA LEU A 144 -12.56 -18.17 12.75
C LEU A 144 -11.52 -17.08 13.00
N LEU A 145 -10.26 -17.48 13.17
CA LEU A 145 -9.13 -16.59 13.29
C LEU A 145 -8.84 -15.89 11.95
N LEU A 146 -8.26 -14.69 11.98
CA LEU A 146 -7.81 -13.98 10.77
C LEU A 146 -6.96 -14.86 9.87
N GLY A 147 -5.99 -15.59 10.46
CA GLY A 147 -5.11 -16.50 9.73
C GLY A 147 -5.87 -17.62 9.02
N GLN A 148 -6.99 -18.10 9.56
CA GLN A 148 -7.83 -19.09 8.90
C GLN A 148 -8.65 -18.44 7.77
N MET A 149 -9.22 -17.26 8.02
CA MET A 149 -10.03 -16.54 7.04
C MET A 149 -9.26 -16.14 5.78
N ILE A 150 -8.00 -15.71 5.93
CA ILE A 150 -7.16 -15.35 4.78
C ILE A 150 -6.71 -16.55 3.95
N GLU A 151 -6.85 -17.79 4.43
CA GLU A 151 -6.52 -18.99 3.65
C GLU A 151 -7.73 -19.63 2.96
N ARG A 152 -8.93 -19.11 3.21
CA ARG A 152 -10.14 -19.61 2.55
C ARG A 152 -10.10 -19.31 1.05
N GLY A 153 -10.69 -20.21 0.27
CA GLY A 153 -10.82 -20.03 -1.19
C GLY A 153 -11.78 -18.91 -1.59
N ASP A 154 -12.71 -18.52 -0.71
CA ASP A 154 -13.68 -17.44 -0.91
C ASP A 154 -13.26 -16.11 -0.27
N CYS A 155 -12.01 -16.00 0.19
CA CYS A 155 -11.47 -14.77 0.77
C CYS A 155 -11.52 -13.62 -0.26
N PRO A 156 -12.12 -12.47 0.08
CA PRO A 156 -12.31 -11.37 -0.88
C PRO A 156 -11.03 -10.57 -1.16
N LEU A 157 -9.94 -10.85 -0.45
CA LEU A 157 -8.72 -10.06 -0.46
C LEU A 157 -7.78 -10.50 -1.59
N SER A 158 -7.04 -9.54 -2.15
CA SER A 158 -6.02 -9.82 -3.16
C SER A 158 -4.89 -10.70 -2.59
N PRO A 159 -4.16 -11.43 -3.45
CA PRO A 159 -2.99 -12.20 -3.00
C PRO A 159 -1.96 -11.35 -2.23
N GLY A 160 -1.69 -10.12 -2.70
CA GLY A 160 -0.74 -9.21 -2.05
C GLY A 160 -1.19 -8.76 -0.66
N THR A 161 -2.48 -8.46 -0.50
CA THR A 161 -3.05 -8.14 0.82
C THR A 161 -2.97 -9.35 1.76
N ARG A 162 -3.25 -10.56 1.26
CA ARG A 162 -3.13 -11.79 2.05
C ARG A 162 -1.68 -12.05 2.47
N ASP A 163 -0.72 -11.84 1.59
CA ASP A 163 0.71 -11.93 1.92
C ASP A 163 1.12 -10.94 3.01
N ASN A 164 0.66 -9.68 2.91
CA ASN A 164 0.87 -8.69 3.96
C ASN A 164 0.29 -9.17 5.31
N LEU A 165 -0.95 -9.67 5.32
CA LEU A 165 -1.60 -10.14 6.54
C LEU A 165 -0.93 -11.37 7.17
N ARG A 166 -0.37 -12.28 6.35
CA ARG A 166 0.44 -13.40 6.85
C ARG A 166 1.67 -12.91 7.61
N VAL A 167 2.37 -11.92 7.04
CA VAL A 167 3.55 -11.32 7.68
C VAL A 167 3.14 -10.54 8.94
N MET A 168 2.04 -9.78 8.90
CA MET A 168 1.51 -9.08 10.07
C MET A 168 1.17 -10.04 11.21
N LYS A 169 0.60 -11.21 10.92
CA LYS A 169 0.36 -12.26 11.91
C LYS A 169 1.68 -12.77 12.51
N LYS A 170 2.66 -13.13 11.67
CA LYS A 170 3.98 -13.60 12.15
C LYS A 170 4.64 -12.53 13.04
N LEU A 171 4.55 -11.26 12.64
CA LEU A 171 5.13 -10.15 13.38
C LEU A 171 4.41 -9.94 14.72
N ARG A 172 3.07 -10.00 14.75
CA ARG A 172 2.27 -10.00 15.98
C ARG A 172 2.71 -11.13 16.94
N ASP A 173 2.90 -12.34 16.42
CA ASP A 173 3.32 -13.47 17.26
C ASP A 173 4.77 -13.27 17.79
N LYS A 174 5.64 -12.56 17.05
CA LYS A 174 7.01 -12.27 17.47
C LYS A 174 7.13 -11.13 18.46
N VAL A 175 6.37 -10.05 18.28
CA VAL A 175 6.38 -8.90 19.21
C VAL A 175 5.93 -9.27 20.62
N GLU A 176 5.14 -10.34 20.77
CA GLU A 176 4.70 -10.86 22.07
C GLU A 176 5.84 -11.55 22.85
N HIS A 177 6.87 -12.03 22.15
CA HIS A 177 7.93 -12.85 22.73
C HIS A 177 9.32 -12.20 22.65
N VAL A 178 9.49 -11.16 21.84
CA VAL A 178 10.78 -10.53 21.54
C VAL A 178 10.64 -9.02 21.61
N LEU A 179 11.54 -8.36 22.35
CA LEU A 179 11.68 -6.90 22.34
C LEU A 179 12.39 -6.48 21.05
N LEU A 180 11.68 -5.79 20.15
CA LEU A 180 12.20 -5.47 18.80
C LEU A 180 12.94 -4.11 18.74
N GLY A 181 13.10 -3.41 19.87
CA GLY A 181 13.97 -2.23 19.96
C GLY A 181 13.60 -1.11 19.00
N LYS A 182 14.55 -0.64 18.17
CA LYS A 182 14.32 0.40 17.16
C LYS A 182 13.95 -0.15 15.78
N ALA A 183 13.76 -1.47 15.65
CA ALA A 183 13.52 -2.13 14.36
C ALA A 183 12.15 -1.84 13.76
N ASP A 184 11.22 -1.25 14.52
CA ASP A 184 9.91 -0.80 14.06
C ASP A 184 9.98 0.01 12.75
N LEU A 185 11.02 0.83 12.60
CA LEU A 185 11.24 1.66 11.40
C LEU A 185 11.46 0.82 10.13
N GLN A 186 11.96 -0.42 10.26
CA GLN A 186 12.22 -1.33 9.14
C GLN A 186 10.91 -1.90 8.56
N TRP A 187 9.88 -2.09 9.39
CA TRP A 187 8.59 -2.66 8.97
C TRP A 187 7.53 -1.62 8.66
N MET A 188 7.89 -0.34 8.67
CA MET A 188 7.00 0.77 8.35
C MET A 188 6.27 0.58 7.01
N ALA A 189 6.98 0.06 6.00
CA ALA A 189 6.42 -0.25 4.68
C ALA A 189 5.30 -1.31 4.75
N LEU A 190 5.44 -2.31 5.63
CA LEU A 190 4.44 -3.36 5.85
C LEU A 190 3.20 -2.79 6.54
N PHE A 191 3.39 -1.94 7.55
CA PHE A 191 2.31 -1.27 8.27
C PHE A 191 1.52 -0.30 7.39
N GLN A 192 2.22 0.45 6.54
CA GLN A 192 1.58 1.34 5.56
C GLN A 192 0.73 0.56 4.56
N ALA A 193 1.28 -0.50 3.96
CA ALA A 193 0.52 -1.39 3.09
C ALA A 193 -0.71 -1.97 3.82
N ASN A 194 -0.54 -2.39 5.08
CA ASN A 194 -1.64 -2.93 5.88
C ASN A 194 -2.81 -1.94 6.02
N CYS A 195 -2.53 -0.68 6.36
CA CYS A 195 -3.54 0.36 6.50
C CYS A 195 -4.24 0.70 5.17
N LEU A 196 -3.45 0.86 4.10
CA LEU A 196 -3.99 1.20 2.77
C LEU A 196 -4.85 0.08 2.20
N ASN A 197 -4.40 -1.17 2.35
CA ASN A 197 -5.19 -2.34 1.97
C ASN A 197 -6.48 -2.45 2.78
N PHE A 198 -6.45 -2.08 4.07
CA PHE A 198 -7.64 -2.12 4.92
C PHE A 198 -8.68 -1.12 4.46
N ASP A 199 -8.27 0.14 4.22
CA ASP A 199 -9.17 1.18 3.70
C ASP A 199 -9.77 0.79 2.34
N LYS A 200 -8.93 0.26 1.46
CA LYS A 200 -9.38 -0.26 0.16
C LYS A 200 -10.41 -1.38 0.33
N ALA A 201 -10.11 -2.40 1.14
CA ALA A 201 -11.02 -3.52 1.38
C ALA A 201 -12.33 -3.06 2.05
N LEU A 202 -12.26 -2.13 3.00
CA LEU A 202 -13.42 -1.53 3.65
C LEU A 202 -14.34 -0.85 2.62
N CYS A 203 -13.76 -0.03 1.74
CA CYS A 203 -14.50 0.66 0.69
C CYS A 203 -15.09 -0.31 -0.34
N ASP A 204 -14.29 -1.27 -0.81
CA ASP A 204 -14.70 -2.25 -1.82
C ASP A 204 -15.84 -3.15 -1.31
N LEU A 205 -15.83 -3.49 -0.01
CA LEU A 205 -16.81 -4.41 0.60
C LEU A 205 -18.08 -3.72 1.12
N PHE A 206 -17.98 -2.49 1.64
CA PHE A 206 -19.06 -1.87 2.41
C PHE A 206 -19.44 -0.45 1.94
N GLY A 207 -18.69 0.10 0.97
CA GLY A 207 -18.99 1.39 0.33
C GLY A 207 -17.95 2.47 0.62
N ALA A 208 -17.72 3.33 -0.37
CA ALA A 208 -16.66 4.35 -0.35
C ALA A 208 -16.81 5.39 0.78
N GLN A 209 -18.01 5.62 1.29
CA GLN A 209 -18.27 6.55 2.39
C GLN A 209 -17.66 6.10 3.73
N LEU A 210 -17.26 4.83 3.83
CA LEU A 210 -16.62 4.30 5.04
C LEU A 210 -15.11 4.54 5.09
N THR A 211 -14.55 5.16 4.03
CA THR A 211 -13.12 5.41 3.94
C THR A 211 -12.55 6.03 5.21
N LEU A 212 -11.34 5.62 5.52
CA LEU A 212 -10.49 6.17 6.56
C LEU A 212 -9.43 7.09 5.96
N SER A 213 -9.54 7.51 4.69
CA SER A 213 -8.49 8.27 4.01
C SER A 213 -8.08 9.51 4.79
N HIS A 214 -9.02 10.21 5.44
CA HIS A 214 -8.75 11.42 6.21
C HIS A 214 -7.97 11.12 7.50
N GLU A 215 -8.32 10.05 8.18
CA GLU A 215 -7.68 9.56 9.41
C GLU A 215 -6.34 8.90 9.12
N LEU A 216 -6.22 8.21 7.98
CA LEU A 216 -5.00 7.59 7.47
C LEU A 216 -4.05 8.56 6.77
N SER A 217 -4.47 9.79 6.44
CA SER A 217 -3.54 10.85 5.99
C SER A 217 -2.41 11.07 7.03
N PHE A 218 -2.70 10.83 8.31
CA PHE A 218 -1.71 10.85 9.39
C PHE A 218 -0.79 9.63 9.36
N ALA A 219 -1.22 8.47 8.86
CA ALA A 219 -0.34 7.33 8.58
C ALA A 219 0.65 7.65 7.45
N LEU A 220 0.24 8.39 6.42
CA LEU A 220 1.16 8.82 5.36
C LEU A 220 2.23 9.82 5.85
N GLN A 221 2.03 10.45 7.03
CA GLN A 221 3.04 11.29 7.68
C GLN A 221 4.13 10.53 8.44
N PHE A 222 4.14 9.18 8.45
CA PHE A 222 5.27 8.39 8.97
C PHE A 222 6.62 8.77 8.30
N ALA A 223 6.57 9.48 7.18
CA ALA A 223 7.70 9.91 6.38
C ALA A 223 7.94 11.43 6.36
N ARG A 224 7.72 12.15 7.47
CA ARG A 224 8.76 13.14 7.85
C ARG A 224 9.97 12.36 8.39
N LEU A 225 10.52 11.48 7.57
CA LEU A 225 11.95 11.21 7.61
C LEU A 225 12.56 12.57 7.31
N ASN A 226 12.95 13.31 8.35
CA ASN A 226 14.01 14.27 8.17
C ASN A 226 15.12 13.46 7.47
N ILE A 227 15.60 13.88 6.31
CA ILE A 227 16.60 13.14 5.53
C ILE A 227 17.82 12.83 6.42
N GLU A 228 18.06 13.66 7.43
CA GLU A 228 19.04 13.47 8.50
C GLU A 228 18.71 12.32 9.49
N GLN A 229 17.44 12.01 9.75
CA GLN A 229 17.06 10.84 10.56
C GLN A 229 17.16 9.53 9.76
N ALA A 230 16.92 9.57 8.45
CA ALA A 230 17.08 8.40 7.58
C ALA A 230 18.54 7.93 7.51
N SER A 231 19.50 8.86 7.48
CA SER A 231 20.92 8.54 7.51
C SER A 231 21.37 7.95 8.85
N ILE A 232 20.73 8.34 9.96
CA ILE A 232 20.99 7.78 11.30
C ILE A 232 20.50 6.33 11.42
N VAL A 233 19.39 5.95 10.78
CA VAL A 233 18.91 4.55 10.77
C VAL A 233 19.94 3.61 10.12
N ASN A 234 20.61 4.07 9.06
CA ASN A 234 21.67 3.32 8.39
C ASN A 234 23.01 3.29 9.15
N GLN A 235 23.16 4.05 10.25
CA GLN A 235 24.40 4.10 11.05
C GLN A 235 24.44 3.09 12.19
N TYR A 236 23.30 2.53 12.61
CA TYR A 236 23.26 1.53 13.68
C TYR A 236 23.26 0.12 13.08
N GLU A 237 24.23 -0.71 13.49
CA GLU A 237 24.19 -2.15 13.18
C GLU A 237 22.88 -2.74 13.72
N ILE A 238 22.12 -3.36 12.83
CA ILE A 238 20.89 -4.08 13.19
C ILE A 238 21.33 -5.31 14.01
N PRO A 239 20.84 -5.48 15.24
CA PRO A 239 21.15 -6.67 16.02
C PRO A 239 20.80 -7.95 15.25
N GLU A 240 21.67 -8.97 15.27
CA GLU A 240 21.49 -10.20 14.49
C GLU A 240 20.14 -10.88 14.71
N HIS A 241 19.61 -10.85 15.94
CA HIS A 241 18.32 -11.44 16.25
C HIS A 241 17.15 -10.77 15.50
N ILE A 242 17.27 -9.48 15.18
CA ILE A 242 16.26 -8.72 14.42
C ILE A 242 16.39 -9.05 12.93
N ALA A 243 17.60 -9.14 12.40
CA ALA A 243 17.84 -9.58 11.03
C ALA A 243 17.29 -11.01 10.78
N ALA A 244 17.41 -11.90 11.79
CA ALA A 244 16.82 -13.23 11.74
C ALA A 244 15.28 -13.20 11.73
N VAL A 245 14.66 -12.27 12.48
CA VAL A 245 13.20 -12.06 12.41
C VAL A 245 12.80 -11.63 11.00
N ASP A 246 13.48 -10.63 10.42
CA ASP A 246 13.16 -10.15 9.06
C ASP A 246 13.31 -11.26 8.00
N ALA A 247 14.39 -12.02 8.06
CA ALA A 247 14.60 -13.17 7.18
C ALA A 247 13.44 -14.20 7.30
N HIS A 248 12.99 -14.49 8.51
CA HIS A 248 11.90 -15.44 8.76
C HIS A 248 10.51 -14.89 8.35
N LEU A 249 10.30 -13.58 8.45
CA LEU A 249 9.09 -12.94 7.93
C LEU A 249 9.02 -13.10 6.41
N MET A 250 10.15 -12.91 5.74
CA MET A 250 10.29 -12.92 4.27
C MET A 250 10.48 -14.32 3.66
N GLU A 251 10.58 -15.35 4.50
CA GLU A 251 10.75 -16.74 4.11
C GLU A 251 9.54 -17.26 3.32
N GLY A 252 9.79 -17.89 2.17
CA GLY A 252 8.76 -18.45 1.29
C GLY A 252 8.11 -17.49 0.30
N LEU A 253 8.45 -16.18 0.34
CA LEU A 253 7.93 -15.19 -0.62
C LEU A 253 8.82 -15.06 -1.85
N THR A 254 8.22 -15.05 -3.04
CA THR A 254 8.94 -14.82 -4.31
C THR A 254 9.37 -13.35 -4.46
N PRO A 255 10.34 -13.05 -5.35
CA PRO A 255 10.72 -11.67 -5.64
C PRO A 255 9.53 -10.79 -6.09
N GLU A 256 8.60 -11.34 -6.86
CA GLU A 256 7.42 -10.64 -7.36
C GLU A 256 6.44 -10.30 -6.22
N GLN A 257 6.22 -11.23 -5.29
CA GLN A 257 5.41 -10.97 -4.10
C GLN A 257 6.03 -9.87 -3.25
N LYS A 258 7.35 -9.91 -3.05
CA LYS A 258 8.09 -8.87 -2.31
C LYS A 258 8.01 -7.50 -3.01
N ALA A 259 7.91 -7.46 -4.33
CA ALA A 259 7.81 -6.22 -5.10
C ALA A 259 6.40 -5.61 -5.11
N SER A 260 5.37 -6.36 -4.65
CA SER A 260 3.99 -5.87 -4.62
C SER A 260 3.81 -4.68 -3.66
N ILE A 261 3.18 -3.61 -4.14
CA ILE A 261 2.81 -2.45 -3.32
C ILE A 261 1.77 -2.79 -2.24
N GLU A 262 0.96 -3.83 -2.49
CA GLU A 262 -0.01 -4.34 -1.53
C GLU A 262 0.66 -5.22 -0.47
N PHE A 263 1.84 -5.78 -0.76
CA PHE A 263 2.64 -6.49 0.23
C PHE A 263 3.41 -5.51 1.13
N GLN A 264 4.14 -4.58 0.52
CA GLN A 264 4.88 -3.53 1.24
C GLN A 264 4.84 -2.21 0.47
N PHE A 265 4.53 -1.12 1.17
CA PHE A 265 4.43 0.20 0.58
C PHE A 265 5.81 0.86 0.52
N ARG A 266 6.24 1.27 -0.68
CA ARG A 266 7.53 1.93 -0.87
C ARG A 266 7.32 3.31 -1.46
N VAL A 267 7.78 4.33 -0.75
CA VAL A 267 7.81 5.71 -1.22
C VAL A 267 9.24 6.10 -1.54
N ILE A 268 9.41 6.68 -2.70
CA ILE A 268 10.66 7.27 -3.14
C ILE A 268 10.49 8.79 -3.07
N TYR A 269 11.33 9.46 -2.26
CA TYR A 269 11.39 10.91 -2.22
C TYR A 269 12.47 11.40 -3.17
N THR A 270 12.07 12.23 -4.13
CA THR A 270 12.99 13.03 -4.95
C THR A 270 12.76 14.51 -4.65
N LEU A 271 13.84 15.23 -4.34
CA LEU A 271 13.79 16.68 -4.25
C LEU A 271 13.97 17.25 -5.66
N ASP A 272 12.98 17.99 -6.12
CA ASP A 272 13.03 18.71 -7.39
C ASP A 272 13.09 20.22 -7.14
N ASN A 273 13.80 20.94 -8.00
CA ASN A 273 13.86 22.40 -7.97
C ASN A 273 12.57 22.97 -8.60
N ALA A 274 11.47 22.90 -7.85
CA ALA A 274 10.21 23.51 -8.26
C ALA A 274 10.27 25.05 -8.10
N ALA A 275 9.76 25.79 -9.09
CA ALA A 275 9.48 27.22 -8.94
C ALA A 275 8.55 27.43 -7.72
N LYS A 276 8.72 28.54 -6.98
CA LYS A 276 8.05 28.84 -5.68
C LYS A 276 6.53 28.61 -5.63
N SER A 277 5.83 28.52 -6.77
CA SER A 277 4.39 28.25 -6.89
C SER A 277 4.00 26.78 -7.11
N LYS A 278 4.96 25.84 -7.22
CA LYS A 278 4.73 24.40 -7.44
C LYS A 278 5.33 23.50 -6.35
N ALA A 279 5.50 24.02 -5.14
CA ALA A 279 5.95 23.24 -3.99
C ALA A 279 4.80 22.35 -3.45
N HIS A 280 4.41 21.35 -4.23
CA HIS A 280 3.43 20.32 -3.84
C HIS A 280 4.04 18.93 -4.01
N PHE A 281 3.68 18.00 -3.13
CA PHE A 281 4.06 16.59 -3.25
C PHE A 281 3.44 16.01 -4.53
N GLN A 282 4.26 15.34 -5.33
CA GLN A 282 3.81 14.60 -6.52
C GLN A 282 3.99 13.11 -6.26
N PHE A 283 2.92 12.34 -6.45
CA PHE A 283 2.95 10.88 -6.32
C PHE A 283 2.98 10.25 -7.70
N PHE A 284 4.01 9.46 -7.97
CA PHE A 284 4.15 8.70 -9.20
C PHE A 284 3.95 7.22 -8.88
N LYS A 285 3.21 6.51 -9.75
CA LYS A 285 3.12 5.06 -9.64
C LYS A 285 4.40 4.42 -10.21
N PRO A 286 4.87 3.29 -9.67
CA PRO A 286 6.09 2.63 -10.16
C PRO A 286 6.06 2.26 -11.66
N ASP A 287 4.88 2.00 -12.19
CA ASP A 287 4.63 1.61 -13.58
C ASP A 287 4.46 2.80 -14.54
N SER A 288 4.31 4.02 -14.03
CA SER A 288 4.24 5.24 -14.84
C SER A 288 5.58 5.53 -15.52
N ALA A 289 5.56 6.30 -16.62
CA ALA A 289 6.78 6.66 -17.35
C ALA A 289 7.75 7.42 -16.42
N GLU A 290 7.21 8.37 -15.66
CA GLU A 290 7.92 9.17 -14.66
C GLU A 290 8.42 8.32 -13.49
N GLY A 291 7.63 7.34 -13.02
CA GLY A 291 8.03 6.42 -11.96
C GLY A 291 9.22 5.53 -12.37
N LYS A 292 9.23 5.04 -13.61
CA LYS A 292 10.36 4.27 -14.17
C LYS A 292 11.61 5.14 -14.33
N GLU A 293 11.46 6.38 -14.78
CA GLU A 293 12.57 7.33 -14.90
C GLU A 293 13.19 7.63 -13.53
N ILE A 294 12.38 7.97 -12.52
CA ILE A 294 12.84 8.21 -11.15
C ILE A 294 13.57 6.97 -10.57
N HIS A 295 13.02 5.77 -10.80
CA HIS A 295 13.64 4.53 -10.32
C HIS A 295 15.00 4.29 -10.97
N ASN A 296 15.12 4.52 -12.27
CA ASN A 296 16.39 4.45 -12.99
C ASN A 296 17.41 5.47 -12.44
N VAL A 297 16.98 6.71 -12.19
CA VAL A 297 17.83 7.78 -11.65
C VAL A 297 18.39 7.43 -10.26
N LEU A 298 17.59 6.83 -9.38
CA LEU A 298 18.04 6.42 -8.04
C LEU A 298 18.88 5.15 -8.04
N GLY A 299 18.72 4.28 -9.03
CA GLY A 299 19.64 3.16 -9.27
C GLY A 299 21.09 3.61 -9.44
N TYR A 300 21.32 4.87 -9.85
CA TYR A 300 22.65 5.46 -9.96
C TYR A 300 23.29 5.89 -8.62
N LEU A 301 22.61 5.73 -7.47
CA LEU A 301 23.19 5.98 -6.13
C LEU A 301 23.99 4.80 -5.57
N LYS A 302 24.21 3.71 -6.32
CA LYS A 302 25.34 2.82 -6.05
C LYS A 302 26.62 3.60 -6.29
N ALA A 303 27.63 3.43 -5.42
CA ALA A 303 28.90 4.15 -5.54
C ALA A 303 29.40 4.05 -6.99
N ALA A 304 29.78 5.19 -7.58
CA ALA A 304 30.20 5.29 -8.99
C ALA A 304 31.23 4.20 -9.38
N ASP A 305 32.07 3.81 -8.43
CA ASP A 305 33.10 2.78 -8.58
C ASP A 305 32.53 1.36 -8.76
N GLU A 306 31.33 1.05 -8.24
CA GLU A 306 30.67 -0.25 -8.44
C GLU A 306 30.02 -0.37 -9.83
N MET A 307 29.45 0.73 -10.35
CA MET A 307 28.80 0.73 -11.66
C MET A 307 29.79 0.86 -12.82
N TYR A 308 30.90 1.57 -12.59
CA TYR A 308 31.96 1.78 -13.58
C TYR A 308 33.31 1.29 -13.02
N PRO A 309 33.46 -0.01 -12.73
CA PRO A 309 34.66 -0.52 -12.06
C PRO A 309 35.89 -0.59 -12.98
N PHE A 310 35.72 -0.40 -14.30
CA PHE A 310 36.77 -0.73 -15.26
C PHE A 310 37.45 0.50 -15.84
N LYS A 311 38.79 0.57 -15.72
CA LYS A 311 39.61 1.44 -16.57
C LYS A 311 39.75 0.85 -17.97
N ALA A 312 40.13 1.68 -18.95
CA ALA A 312 40.24 1.27 -20.36
C ALA A 312 41.09 0.00 -20.58
N GLY A 313 42.21 -0.15 -19.87
CA GLY A 313 43.03 -1.37 -19.95
C GLY A 313 42.27 -2.63 -19.53
N LYS A 314 41.52 -2.55 -18.42
CA LYS A 314 40.72 -3.68 -17.94
C LYS A 314 39.57 -4.02 -18.89
N VAL A 315 38.96 -3.03 -19.54
CA VAL A 315 37.96 -3.26 -20.59
C VAL A 315 38.55 -4.06 -21.74
N VAL A 316 39.76 -3.70 -22.19
CA VAL A 316 40.44 -4.43 -23.28
C VAL A 316 40.67 -5.88 -22.91
N ASP A 317 41.14 -6.16 -21.69
CA ASP A 317 41.37 -7.53 -21.21
C ASP A 317 40.06 -8.31 -21.13
N LEU A 318 39.01 -7.74 -20.51
CA LEU A 318 37.71 -8.40 -20.38
C LEU A 318 37.04 -8.69 -21.74
N VAL A 319 37.20 -7.79 -22.71
CA VAL A 319 36.65 -7.99 -24.06
C VAL A 319 37.40 -9.11 -24.79
N LYS A 320 38.74 -9.19 -24.66
CA LYS A 320 39.52 -10.33 -25.20
C LYS A 320 39.09 -11.65 -24.57
N ASP A 321 39.00 -11.68 -23.24
CA ASP A 321 38.64 -12.87 -22.48
C ASP A 321 37.24 -13.36 -22.86
N LYS A 322 36.28 -12.44 -23.00
CA LYS A 322 34.88 -12.76 -23.29
C LYS A 322 34.64 -13.16 -24.76
N SER A 323 35.34 -12.52 -25.71
CA SER A 323 35.13 -12.78 -27.14
C SER A 323 36.05 -13.86 -27.72
N GLY A 324 37.18 -14.14 -27.08
CA GLY A 324 38.25 -14.96 -27.64
C GLY A 324 38.98 -14.31 -28.83
N LEU A 325 38.69 -13.05 -29.16
CA LEU A 325 39.22 -12.34 -30.32
C LEU A 325 40.26 -11.27 -29.93
N ALA A 326 41.16 -10.98 -30.87
CA ALA A 326 42.16 -9.94 -30.69
C ALA A 326 41.52 -8.54 -30.66
N PHE A 327 41.48 -7.94 -29.47
CA PHE A 327 41.00 -6.58 -29.23
C PHE A 327 42.09 -5.73 -28.57
N THR A 328 42.46 -4.59 -29.13
CA THR A 328 43.59 -3.76 -28.66
C THR A 328 43.13 -2.45 -28.01
N GLY A 329 44.04 -1.76 -27.32
CA GLY A 329 43.78 -0.41 -26.82
C GLY A 329 43.39 0.58 -27.94
N ASN A 330 43.96 0.42 -29.14
CA ASN A 330 43.56 1.20 -30.30
C ASN A 330 42.13 0.86 -30.76
N ASP A 331 41.73 -0.41 -30.71
CA ASP A 331 40.35 -0.80 -31.01
C ASP A 331 39.37 -0.21 -29.99
N HIS A 332 39.72 -0.18 -28.71
CA HIS A 332 38.92 0.51 -27.68
C HIS A 332 38.81 2.02 -27.95
N ILE A 333 39.91 2.67 -28.35
CA ILE A 333 39.91 4.09 -28.71
C ILE A 333 38.97 4.37 -29.88
N ARG A 334 39.03 3.52 -30.90
CA ARG A 334 38.15 3.61 -32.06
C ARG A 334 36.70 3.34 -31.70
N ALA A 335 36.44 2.39 -30.80
CA ALA A 335 35.08 2.01 -30.42
C ALA A 335 34.37 3.12 -29.65
N TRP A 336 34.99 3.72 -28.62
CA TRP A 336 34.32 4.82 -27.91
C TRP A 336 34.11 6.05 -28.80
N ARG A 337 34.97 6.27 -29.82
CA ARG A 337 34.77 7.31 -30.83
C ARG A 337 33.63 6.98 -31.80
N HIS A 338 33.55 5.73 -32.27
CA HIS A 338 32.50 5.25 -33.16
C HIS A 338 31.13 5.40 -32.53
N TYR A 339 31.00 4.97 -31.27
CA TYR A 339 29.74 5.01 -30.51
C TYR A 339 29.53 6.30 -29.72
N GLN A 340 30.44 7.27 -29.85
CA GLN A 340 30.38 8.57 -29.15
C GLN A 340 30.15 8.43 -27.63
N VAL A 341 30.73 7.40 -27.03
CA VAL A 341 30.54 7.03 -25.61
C VAL A 341 31.12 8.07 -24.67
N ARG A 342 32.16 8.79 -25.11
CA ARG A 342 32.76 9.89 -24.36
C ARG A 342 33.35 10.97 -25.28
N PRO A 343 33.61 12.19 -24.77
CA PRO A 343 34.23 13.25 -25.54
C PRO A 343 35.68 12.96 -25.90
N LYS A 344 36.22 13.74 -26.85
CA LYS A 344 37.65 13.71 -27.16
C LYS A 344 38.48 14.15 -25.96
N THR A 345 39.71 13.68 -25.90
CA THR A 345 40.69 14.14 -24.91
C THR A 345 40.79 15.67 -24.97
N LYS A 346 40.70 16.34 -23.81
CA LYS A 346 40.67 17.82 -23.66
C LYS A 346 39.45 18.52 -24.27
N ALA A 347 38.29 17.85 -24.36
CA ALA A 347 37.04 18.54 -24.65
C ALA A 347 36.70 19.56 -23.54
N ALA A 348 36.00 20.65 -23.89
CA ALA A 348 35.56 21.66 -22.92
C ALA A 348 34.66 21.08 -21.83
N ASN A 349 33.85 20.07 -22.18
CA ASN A 349 32.91 19.39 -21.29
C ASN A 349 33.23 17.88 -21.27
N PRO A 350 34.25 17.44 -20.51
CA PRO A 350 34.66 16.03 -20.43
C PRO A 350 33.59 15.12 -19.80
N GLU A 351 32.66 15.67 -19.04
CA GLU A 351 31.55 14.97 -18.39
C GLU A 351 30.46 14.48 -19.36
N ASN A 352 30.44 14.98 -20.60
CA ASN A 352 29.45 14.62 -21.64
C ASN A 352 29.66 13.19 -22.17
N THR A 353 29.39 12.22 -21.30
CA THR A 353 29.55 10.78 -21.53
C THR A 353 28.20 10.10 -21.70
N ASN A 354 28.17 8.99 -22.43
CA ASN A 354 27.03 8.09 -22.42
C ASN A 354 27.02 7.32 -21.09
N LYS A 355 26.10 7.70 -20.20
CA LYS A 355 25.93 7.14 -18.83
C LYS A 355 25.47 5.68 -18.79
N GLU A 356 25.27 5.02 -19.93
CA GLU A 356 25.11 3.56 -19.93
C GLU A 356 26.49 2.86 -19.89
N TYR A 357 27.52 3.52 -20.45
CA TYR A 357 28.79 2.88 -20.79
C TYR A 357 30.01 3.51 -20.12
N CYS A 358 29.97 4.80 -19.83
CA CYS A 358 31.14 5.55 -19.37
C CYS A 358 30.78 6.62 -18.34
N LEU A 359 31.67 6.84 -17.38
CA LEU A 359 31.61 7.91 -16.41
C LEU A 359 32.93 8.68 -16.41
N TYR A 360 32.86 10.00 -16.28
CA TYR A 360 34.01 10.87 -16.08
C TYR A 360 34.19 11.20 -14.59
N HIS A 361 35.41 11.02 -14.08
CA HIS A 361 35.78 11.32 -12.70
C HIS A 361 36.50 12.66 -12.62
N ALA A 362 35.80 13.72 -12.23
CA ALA A 362 36.37 15.07 -12.15
C ALA A 362 37.57 15.16 -11.18
N ALA A 363 37.59 14.36 -10.11
CA ALA A 363 38.68 14.33 -9.13
C ALA A 363 40.00 13.79 -9.71
N HIS A 364 39.94 12.91 -10.71
CA HIS A 364 41.11 12.23 -11.28
C HIS A 364 41.35 12.52 -12.76
N GLY A 365 40.43 13.23 -13.42
CA GLY A 365 40.54 13.59 -14.84
C GLY A 365 40.48 12.39 -15.79
N ASP A 366 39.94 11.26 -15.33
CA ASP A 366 39.88 10.02 -16.08
C ASP A 366 38.46 9.49 -16.27
N TYR A 367 38.36 8.41 -17.04
CA TYR A 367 37.09 7.79 -17.39
C TYR A 367 37.10 6.33 -17.00
N THR A 368 35.97 5.88 -16.48
CA THR A 368 35.71 4.48 -16.15
C THR A 368 34.49 3.97 -16.90
N TYR A 369 34.40 2.64 -17.04
CA TYR A 369 33.43 1.98 -17.91
C TYR A 369 32.65 0.90 -17.17
N SER A 370 31.40 0.71 -17.59
CA SER A 370 30.48 -0.28 -17.04
C SER A 370 30.68 -1.67 -17.63
N GLN A 371 30.10 -2.69 -16.98
CA GLN A 371 30.04 -4.05 -17.54
C GLN A 371 29.20 -4.12 -18.83
N ALA A 372 28.18 -3.26 -18.97
CA ALA A 372 27.39 -3.18 -20.18
C ALA A 372 28.25 -2.79 -21.40
N TRP A 373 29.23 -1.89 -21.20
CA TRP A 373 30.18 -1.53 -22.25
C TRP A 373 31.05 -2.70 -22.70
N VAL A 374 31.56 -3.49 -21.76
CA VAL A 374 32.34 -4.71 -22.05
C VAL A 374 31.50 -5.71 -22.85
N ASN A 375 30.24 -5.92 -22.45
CA ASN A 375 29.34 -6.86 -23.11
C ASN A 375 29.06 -6.44 -24.55
N LYS A 376 28.71 -5.17 -24.75
CA LYS A 376 28.46 -4.58 -26.06
C LYS A 376 29.67 -4.73 -27.00
N LEU A 377 30.87 -4.42 -26.51
CA LEU A 377 32.09 -4.56 -27.30
C LEU A 377 32.36 -6.02 -27.66
N ALA A 378 32.23 -6.96 -26.72
CA ALA A 378 32.45 -8.38 -26.99
C ALA A 378 31.48 -8.93 -28.06
N GLU A 379 30.23 -8.48 -28.05
CA GLU A 379 29.24 -8.82 -29.08
C GLU A 379 29.56 -8.16 -30.43
N ASP A 380 29.91 -6.87 -30.43
CA ASP A 380 30.15 -6.13 -31.67
C ASP A 380 31.44 -6.55 -32.38
N ILE A 381 32.47 -7.03 -31.67
CA ILE A 381 33.69 -7.54 -32.32
C ILE A 381 33.56 -8.96 -32.86
N ALA A 382 32.56 -9.72 -32.39
CA ALA A 382 32.24 -11.03 -32.95
C ALA A 382 31.57 -10.91 -34.34
N ASP A 383 31.01 -9.74 -34.66
CA ASP A 383 30.48 -9.41 -35.98
C ASP A 383 31.57 -8.73 -36.86
N PRO A 384 32.05 -9.39 -37.93
CA PRO A 384 33.11 -8.85 -38.79
C PRO A 384 32.77 -7.48 -39.41
N VAL A 385 31.49 -7.21 -39.70
CA VAL A 385 31.05 -5.95 -40.31
C VAL A 385 31.18 -4.81 -39.30
N LYS A 386 30.73 -5.04 -38.06
CA LYS A 386 30.85 -4.06 -36.98
C LYS A 386 32.28 -3.85 -36.55
N LEU A 387 33.09 -4.91 -36.47
CA LEU A 387 34.51 -4.80 -36.18
C LEU A 387 35.24 -3.96 -37.24
N ALA A 388 34.92 -4.16 -38.53
CA ALA A 388 35.47 -3.35 -39.61
C ALA A 388 35.05 -1.88 -39.49
N ALA A 389 33.78 -1.61 -39.17
CA ALA A 389 33.26 -0.25 -38.97
C ALA A 389 33.96 0.47 -37.80
N ILE A 390 34.20 -0.22 -36.69
CA ILE A 390 34.98 0.28 -35.57
C ILE A 390 36.42 0.58 -36.04
N ARG A 391 37.07 -0.37 -36.71
CA ARG A 391 38.47 -0.23 -37.15
C ARG A 391 38.69 0.84 -38.22
N ALA A 392 37.66 1.23 -38.96
CA ALA A 392 37.70 2.31 -39.95
C ALA A 392 37.79 3.72 -39.31
N VAL A 393 37.49 3.86 -38.02
CA VAL A 393 37.57 5.15 -37.33
C VAL A 393 39.02 5.61 -37.17
N LYS A 394 39.32 6.83 -37.64
CA LYS A 394 40.66 7.43 -37.51
C LYS A 394 41.00 7.74 -36.04
N VAL A 395 42.14 7.22 -35.60
CA VAL A 395 42.80 7.62 -34.35
C VAL A 395 43.80 8.71 -34.71
N TRP A 396 43.77 9.82 -33.97
CA TRP A 396 44.73 10.91 -34.06
C TRP A 396 45.48 10.92 -32.74
#